data_AF-J0MQH4-F1
#
_entry.id   AF-J0MQH4-F1
#
_cell.length_a   1.000
_cell.length_b   1.000
_cell.length_c   1.000
_cell.angle_alpha   90.00
_cell.angle_beta   90.00
_cell.angle_gamma   90.00
#
_symmetry.space_group_name_H-M   'P 1'
#
loop_
_entity.id
_entity.type
_entity.pdbx_description
1 polymer ?
#
loop_
_entity_poly.entity_id
_entity_poly.type
_entity_poly.pdbx_seq_one_letter_code
_entity_poly.pdbx_strand_id
1 'polypeptide(L)'
;MIEENEGILREIKQAKDSKIGETYSKMKDSKSALILENLPTKNALEILMALKPQELGKILAKMDPKKAAALTELWQKPPKENKENQKTTDPTPPIAPTPPKEPMIKDPNTKPAGV
;
A
#
# COMPACT_ATOMS: atom_id res chain seq x y z
N MET A 1 30.26 -14.54 -23.16
CA MET A 1 30.38 -13.09 -23.01
C MET A 1 29.05 -12.35 -22.86
N ILE A 2 28.15 -12.26 -23.86
CA ILE A 2 26.82 -11.62 -23.62
C ILE A 2 25.97 -12.47 -22.66
N GLU A 3 25.92 -13.78 -22.89
CA GLU A 3 25.12 -14.73 -22.12
C GLU A 3 25.54 -14.85 -20.64
N GLU A 4 26.85 -14.80 -20.36
CA GLU A 4 27.40 -14.76 -18.99
C GLU A 4 27.03 -13.47 -18.27
N ASN A 5 27.10 -12.32 -18.96
CA ASN A 5 26.72 -11.04 -18.38
C ASN A 5 25.22 -11.00 -18.04
N GLU A 6 24.38 -11.57 -18.89
CA GLU A 6 22.94 -11.71 -18.62
C GLU A 6 22.66 -12.64 -17.44
N GLY A 7 23.39 -13.74 -17.31
CA GLY A 7 23.33 -14.65 -16.16
C GLY A 7 23.67 -13.94 -14.84
N ILE A 8 24.81 -13.25 -14.81
CA ILE A 8 25.27 -12.48 -13.63
C ILE A 8 24.25 -11.38 -13.26
N LEU A 9 23.67 -10.68 -14.24
CA LEU A 9 22.65 -9.67 -13.99
C LEU A 9 21.36 -10.26 -13.39
N ARG A 10 20.95 -11.46 -13.82
CA ARG A 10 19.81 -12.16 -13.24
C ARG A 10 20.08 -12.57 -11.80
N GLU A 11 21.24 -13.15 -11.52
CA GLU A 11 21.65 -13.54 -10.17
C GLU A 11 21.70 -12.35 -9.22
N ILE A 12 22.28 -11.22 -9.65
CA ILE A 12 22.34 -9.99 -8.86
C ILE A 12 20.93 -9.46 -8.57
N LYS A 13 20.04 -9.45 -9.57
CA LYS A 13 18.64 -9.02 -9.37
C LYS A 13 17.92 -9.94 -8.38
N GLN A 14 18.02 -11.26 -8.57
CA GLN A 14 17.42 -12.24 -7.66
C GLN A 14 17.95 -12.12 -6.24
N ALA A 15 19.26 -11.98 -6.05
CA ALA A 15 19.86 -11.81 -4.73
C ALA A 15 19.37 -10.52 -4.06
N LYS A 16 19.29 -9.42 -4.81
CA LYS A 16 18.78 -8.13 -4.32
C LYS A 16 17.31 -8.21 -3.93
N ASP A 17 16.48 -8.76 -4.80
CA ASP A 17 15.03 -8.88 -4.58
C ASP A 17 14.75 -9.83 -3.40
N SER A 18 15.53 -10.92 -3.29
CA SER A 18 15.48 -11.85 -2.15
C SER A 18 15.83 -11.15 -0.83
N LYS A 19 16.91 -10.35 -0.80
CA LYS A 19 17.34 -9.68 0.44
C LYS A 19 16.38 -8.57 0.88
N ILE A 20 15.86 -7.81 -0.08
CA ILE A 20 14.85 -6.77 0.17
C ILE A 20 13.57 -7.43 0.69
N GLY A 21 13.05 -8.43 -0.01
CA GLY A 21 11.84 -9.16 0.40
C GLY A 21 11.98 -9.77 1.80
N GLU A 22 13.12 -10.39 2.10
CA GLU A 22 13.40 -10.93 3.44
C GLU A 22 13.42 -9.87 4.54
N THR A 23 14.05 -8.72 4.29
CA THR A 23 14.21 -7.66 5.30
C THR A 23 12.85 -7.11 5.71
N TYR A 24 11.98 -6.83 4.74
CA TYR A 24 10.64 -6.32 5.00
C TYR A 24 9.66 -7.39 5.48
N SER A 25 9.86 -8.67 5.14
CA SER A 25 9.08 -9.79 5.69
C SER A 25 9.39 -10.07 7.17
N LYS A 26 10.62 -9.80 7.62
CA LYS A 26 11.03 -9.97 9.03
C LYS A 26 10.60 -8.79 9.91
N MET A 27 10.26 -7.66 9.30
CA MET A 27 9.81 -6.47 10.01
C MET A 27 8.30 -6.51 10.23
N LYS A 28 7.83 -5.97 11.37
CA LYS A 28 6.40 -5.85 11.64
C LYS A 28 5.71 -5.03 10.54
N ASP A 29 4.59 -5.52 10.03
CA ASP A 29 3.80 -4.91 8.95
C ASP A 29 3.62 -3.40 9.12
N SER A 30 3.29 -2.94 10.33
CA SER A 30 3.09 -1.51 10.64
C SER A 30 4.37 -0.67 10.51
N LYS A 31 5.54 -1.21 10.85
CA LYS A 31 6.82 -0.52 10.66
C LYS A 31 7.21 -0.49 9.19
N SER A 32 7.00 -1.60 8.49
CA SER A 32 7.24 -1.68 7.04
C SER A 32 6.36 -0.66 6.30
N ALA A 33 5.06 -0.60 6.59
CA ALA A 33 4.15 0.38 6.00
C ALA A 33 4.63 1.81 6.23
N LEU A 34 4.95 2.18 7.47
CA LEU A 34 5.45 3.52 7.80
C LEU A 34 6.74 3.87 7.04
N ILE A 35 7.69 2.92 6.91
CA ILE A 35 8.93 3.17 6.15
C ILE A 35 8.59 3.39 4.67
N LEU A 36 7.78 2.52 4.06
CA LEU A 36 7.42 2.60 2.64
C LEU A 36 6.65 3.89 2.31
N GLU A 37 5.83 4.39 3.22
CA GLU A 37 5.10 5.66 3.05
C GLU A 37 5.99 6.88 3.01
N ASN A 38 7.19 6.79 3.60
CA ASN A 38 8.15 7.88 3.68
C ASN A 38 9.27 7.75 2.64
N LEU A 39 9.25 6.70 1.81
CA LEU A 39 10.18 6.53 0.71
C LEU A 39 9.69 7.25 -0.57
N PRO A 40 10.63 7.57 -1.48
CA PRO A 40 10.26 7.94 -2.84
C PRO A 40 9.41 6.86 -3.50
N THR A 41 8.35 7.25 -4.21
CA THR A 41 7.35 6.35 -4.81
C THR A 41 7.97 5.21 -5.61
N LYS A 42 9.01 5.49 -6.40
CA LYS A 42 9.71 4.48 -7.21
C LYS A 42 10.39 3.41 -6.34
N ASN A 43 11.06 3.82 -5.26
CA ASN A 43 11.77 2.91 -4.37
C ASN A 43 10.78 2.06 -3.57
N ALA A 44 9.69 2.67 -3.09
CA ALA A 44 8.62 1.96 -2.41
C ALA A 44 7.99 0.90 -3.33
N LEU A 45 7.73 1.24 -4.60
CA LEU A 45 7.18 0.31 -5.58
C LEU A 45 8.14 -0.86 -5.87
N GLU A 46 9.43 -0.60 -6.09
CA GLU A 46 10.43 -1.66 -6.29
C GLU A 46 10.47 -2.65 -5.12
N ILE A 47 10.38 -2.16 -3.88
CA ILE A 47 10.33 -3.01 -2.69
C ILE A 47 9.01 -3.79 -2.63
N LEU A 48 7.87 -3.14 -2.88
CA LEU A 48 6.56 -3.79 -2.89
C LEU A 48 6.49 -4.94 -3.91
N MET A 49 7.11 -4.77 -5.08
CA MET A 49 7.20 -5.80 -6.11
C MET A 49 8.11 -6.97 -5.74
N ALA A 50 9.06 -6.78 -4.82
CA ALA A 50 9.93 -7.83 -4.30
C ALA A 50 9.30 -8.62 -3.13
N LEU A 51 8.14 -8.20 -2.62
CA LEU A 51 7.45 -8.88 -1.52
C LEU A 51 6.62 -10.06 -2.01
N LYS A 52 6.40 -11.03 -1.11
CA LYS A 52 5.41 -12.08 -1.32
C LYS A 52 4.00 -11.48 -1.29
N PRO A 53 3.02 -11.99 -2.07
CA PRO A 53 1.67 -11.42 -2.15
C PRO A 53 0.97 -11.26 -0.79
N GLN A 54 1.17 -12.22 0.13
CA GLN A 54 0.59 -12.15 1.47
C GLN A 54 1.14 -10.95 2.28
N GLU A 55 2.46 -10.76 2.28
CA GLU A 55 3.13 -9.71 3.06
C GLU A 55 2.82 -8.34 2.46
N LEU A 56 2.79 -8.26 1.13
CA LEU A 56 2.32 -7.09 0.40
C LEU A 56 0.91 -6.65 0.86
N GLY A 57 -0.05 -7.58 0.88
CA GLY A 57 -1.42 -7.28 1.30
C GLY A 57 -1.51 -6.78 2.75
N LYS A 58 -0.77 -7.40 3.67
CA LYS A 58 -0.71 -6.97 5.08
C LYS A 58 -0.12 -5.57 5.23
N ILE A 59 0.97 -5.28 4.52
CA ILE A 59 1.66 -4.00 4.59
C ILE A 59 0.79 -2.89 4.00
N LEU A 60 0.19 -3.10 2.82
CA LEU A 60 -0.75 -2.15 2.21
C LEU A 60 -1.95 -1.87 3.12
N ALA A 61 -2.48 -2.88 3.82
CA ALA A 61 -3.59 -2.71 4.76
C ALA A 61 -3.23 -1.90 6.02
N LYS A 62 -1.93 -1.76 6.34
CA LYS A 62 -1.42 -0.95 7.46
C LYS A 62 -0.92 0.42 7.02
N MET A 63 -0.98 0.70 5.73
CA MET A 63 -0.47 1.91 5.11
C MET A 63 -1.55 2.99 5.06
N ASP A 64 -1.18 4.25 4.88
CA ASP A 64 -2.12 5.31 4.52
C ASP A 64 -2.88 4.92 3.24
N PRO A 65 -4.23 4.89 3.27
CA PRO A 65 -5.03 4.40 2.15
C PRO A 65 -4.80 5.17 0.84
N LYS A 66 -4.50 6.48 0.90
CA LYS A 66 -4.25 7.29 -0.30
C LYS A 66 -2.91 6.92 -0.93
N LYS A 67 -1.86 6.78 -0.11
CA LYS A 67 -0.54 6.34 -0.58
C LYS A 67 -0.59 4.90 -1.12
N ALA A 68 -1.29 3.99 -0.45
CA ALA A 68 -1.48 2.61 -0.90
C ALA A 68 -2.20 2.55 -2.27
N ALA A 69 -3.26 3.35 -2.44
CA ALA A 69 -3.99 3.44 -3.71
C ALA A 69 -3.08 3.97 -4.83
N ALA A 70 -2.31 5.05 -4.57
CA ALA A 70 -1.40 5.63 -5.57
C ALA A 70 -0.30 4.64 -6.01
N LEU A 71 0.27 3.87 -5.07
CA LEU A 71 1.26 2.85 -5.37
C LEU A 71 0.66 1.69 -6.17
N THR A 72 -0.57 1.28 -5.83
CA THR A 72 -1.30 0.22 -6.56
C THR A 72 -1.65 0.66 -7.98
N GLU A 73 -2.10 1.90 -8.17
CA GLU A 73 -2.39 2.45 -9.49
C GLU A 73 -1.12 2.52 -10.35
N LEU A 74 0.01 2.94 -9.76
CA LEU A 74 1.28 2.97 -10.45
C LEU A 74 1.75 1.57 -10.86
N TRP A 75 1.48 0.55 -10.02
CA TRP A 75 1.81 -0.84 -10.33
C TRP A 75 1.00 -1.42 -11.50
N GLN A 76 -0.26 -1.02 -11.62
CA GLN A 76 -1.14 -1.47 -12.71
C GLN A 76 -0.82 -0.81 -14.05
N LYS A 77 -0.14 0.34 -14.06
CA LYS A 77 0.23 1.01 -15.30
C LYS A 77 1.33 0.22 -16.02
N PRO A 78 1.22 -0.02 -17.34
CA PRO A 78 2.31 -0.64 -18.11
C PRO A 78 3.56 0.23 -17.98
N PRO A 79 4.77 -0.36 -18.03
CA PRO A 79 6.03 0.39 -17.95
C PRO A 79 6.16 1.31 -19.15
N LYS A 80 5.57 2.49 -19.05
CA LYS A 80 5.86 3.62 -19.93
C LYS A 80 7.05 4.32 -19.31
N GLU A 81 8.08 4.59 -20.12
CA GLU A 81 9.21 5.42 -19.72
C GLU A 81 8.70 6.74 -19.17
N ASN A 82 8.74 6.89 -17.85
CA ASN A 82 8.25 8.09 -17.18
C ASN A 82 9.34 9.15 -17.23
N LYS A 83 9.19 10.07 -18.20
CA LYS A 83 9.75 11.41 -18.08
C LYS A 83 9.12 12.08 -16.85
N GLU A 84 10.00 12.43 -15.93
CA GLU A 84 9.92 13.48 -14.92
C GLU A 84 8.72 14.43 -15.06
N ASN A 85 7.83 14.46 -14.06
CA ASN A 85 7.47 15.73 -13.46
C ASN A 85 6.95 15.53 -12.02
N GLN A 86 7.70 16.07 -11.08
CA GLN A 86 7.25 16.32 -9.73
C GLN A 86 6.24 17.46 -9.77
N LYS A 87 5.02 17.23 -9.29
CA LYS A 87 4.22 18.31 -8.70
C LYS A 87 3.57 17.80 -7.43
N THR A 88 4.15 18.26 -6.34
CA THR A 88 3.59 18.33 -5.00
C THR A 88 2.19 18.95 -5.04
N THR A 89 1.24 18.37 -4.31
CA THR A 89 0.10 19.11 -3.77
C THR A 89 -0.12 18.72 -2.31
N ASP A 90 0.36 19.62 -1.45
CA ASP A 90 0.02 19.83 -0.04
C ASP A 90 -1.50 20.03 0.18
N PRO A 91 -1.98 20.08 1.45
CA PRO A 91 -3.11 19.29 1.94
C PRO A 91 -4.46 19.98 1.81
N THR A 92 -5.52 19.18 1.64
CA THR A 92 -6.90 19.62 1.93
C THR A 92 -7.57 18.59 2.86
N PRO A 93 -8.29 19.03 3.92
CA PRO A 93 -8.76 18.16 5.01
C PRO A 93 -9.70 17.03 4.57
N PRO A 94 -9.74 15.89 5.28
CA PRO A 94 -10.56 14.76 4.93
C PRO A 94 -12.03 15.03 5.27
N ILE A 95 -12.89 15.00 4.25
CA ILE A 95 -14.32 14.73 4.45
C ILE A 95 -14.39 13.22 4.72
N ALA A 96 -14.68 12.86 5.97
CA ALA A 96 -14.91 11.49 6.38
C ALA A 96 -16.10 10.90 5.61
N PRO A 97 -15.98 9.72 4.99
CA PRO A 97 -17.15 8.97 4.57
C PRO A 97 -17.75 8.31 5.82
N THR A 98 -18.85 8.88 6.30
CA THR A 98 -19.73 8.26 7.30
C THR A 98 -20.19 6.89 6.78
N PRO A 99 -20.10 5.79 7.57
CA PRO A 99 -20.63 4.49 7.16
C PRO A 99 -22.15 4.53 6.92
N PRO A 100 -22.68 3.94 5.84
CA PRO A 100 -24.12 3.86 5.59
C PRO A 100 -24.83 2.87 6.53
N LYS A 101 -25.70 3.42 7.38
CA LYS A 101 -27.08 2.99 7.68
C LYS A 101 -27.31 1.52 8.07
N GLU A 102 -27.59 1.29 9.36
CA GLU A 102 -28.32 0.10 9.82
C GLU A 102 -29.82 0.45 10.00
N PRO A 103 -30.77 -0.46 9.67
CA PRO A 103 -32.18 -0.12 9.48
C PRO A 103 -32.95 0.06 10.80
N MET A 104 -33.91 1.00 10.80
CA MET A 104 -34.95 1.13 11.83
C MET A 104 -35.65 -0.22 12.05
N ILE A 105 -35.59 -0.72 13.28
CA ILE A 105 -36.65 -1.55 13.84
C ILE A 105 -37.48 -0.63 14.74
N LYS A 106 -38.67 -0.30 14.23
CA LYS A 106 -39.77 0.23 15.03
C LYS A 106 -40.25 -0.89 15.94
N ASP A 107 -40.47 -0.63 17.22
CA ASP A 107 -41.54 -1.28 17.96
C ASP A 107 -41.95 -0.44 19.18
N PRO A 108 -43.19 -0.62 19.68
CA PRO A 108 -44.05 0.47 20.07
C PRO A 108 -44.12 0.69 21.58
N ASN A 109 -44.53 1.91 21.90
CA ASN A 109 -45.03 2.40 23.18
C ASN A 109 -45.66 1.33 24.10
N THR A 110 -45.10 1.12 25.30
CA THR A 110 -45.88 0.83 26.51
C THR A 110 -45.08 1.17 27.78
N LYS A 111 -45.40 2.29 28.44
CA LYS A 111 -45.31 2.38 29.91
C LYS A 111 -46.31 3.41 30.46
N PRO A 112 -47.15 3.02 31.43
CA PRO A 112 -48.08 3.93 32.10
C PRO A 112 -47.44 4.54 33.37
N ALA A 113 -47.69 5.84 33.60
CA ALA A 113 -47.62 6.61 34.86
C ALA A 113 -47.82 8.08 34.45
N GLY A 114 -48.81 8.86 34.86
CA GLY A 114 -49.53 8.92 36.13
C GLY A 114 -49.16 10.25 36.80
N VAL A 115 -50.03 11.27 36.69
CA VAL A 115 -50.52 12.20 37.75
C VAL A 115 -51.78 12.87 37.20
#